data_AF-A0A3A9YAA1-F1
#
_entry.id   AF-A0A3A9YAA1-F1
#
_cell.length_a   1.000
_cell.length_b   1.000
_cell.length_c   1.000
_cell.angle_alpha   90.00
_cell.angle_beta   90.00
_cell.angle_gamma   90.00
#
_symmetry.space_group_name_H-M   'P 1'
#
loop_
_entity.id
_entity.type
_entity.pdbx_description
1 polymer ?
#
loop_
_entity_poly.entity_id
_entity_poly.type
_entity_poly.pdbx_seq_one_letter_code
_entity_poly.pdbx_strand_id
1 'polypeptide(L)'
;MRSLAEAWVAGVPVEWGALFAGSGAVRVDLPTYAFDHQRYWPKPTEATKATTTADPVDAALWELIDGDQDRMAAALDLDGDTAALVAPALSAWRERRRARATVDSWRYGDSWAPLSEPETAEPAGRWLVVVPRGWKDDPWLRSVVAELGEELTLAEAPAPDRAALAESFAAYAGEDFAGVLSLAAFAQEEGEHPATDVPQGLALSLTVVQALTDAEVTGRVWWATRGAVSIGGNDRVIEPGLAVLWGMGRVAALEMPARWGGLLDLPVEFDARAGQRLRAVLYGESGEDQVAVRSSGVFGRRLVRLPVGVVKRPGGWVPSGTVLITGGTGGLGG
;
A
#
# COMPACT_ATOMS: atom_id res chain seq x y z
N MET A 1 14.69 22.53 -34.03
CA MET A 1 14.61 21.05 -34.03
C MET A 1 13.23 20.48 -34.38
N ARG A 2 12.11 21.21 -34.22
CA ARG A 2 10.75 20.74 -34.56
C ARG A 2 10.58 20.30 -36.04
N SER A 3 11.05 21.12 -36.98
CA SER A 3 10.99 20.85 -38.42
C SER A 3 11.84 19.66 -38.89
N LEU A 4 12.93 19.33 -38.19
CA LEU A 4 13.78 18.17 -38.52
C LEU A 4 13.13 16.85 -38.07
N ALA A 5 12.49 16.88 -36.89
CA ALA A 5 11.76 15.73 -36.36
C ALA A 5 10.54 15.39 -37.22
N GLU A 6 9.80 16.40 -37.69
CA GLU A 6 8.66 16.21 -38.60
C GLU A 6 9.08 15.60 -39.94
N ALA A 7 10.20 16.04 -40.52
CA ALA A 7 10.75 15.47 -41.76
C ALA A 7 11.22 14.02 -41.60
N TRP A 8 11.86 13.68 -40.46
CA TRP A 8 12.26 12.30 -40.14
C TRP A 8 11.04 11.38 -39.98
N VAL A 9 9.98 11.83 -39.29
CA VAL A 9 8.73 11.09 -39.15
C VAL A 9 8.02 10.91 -40.49
N ALA A 10 8.15 11.87 -41.41
CA ALA A 10 7.64 11.77 -42.78
C ALA A 10 8.51 10.88 -43.70
N GLY A 11 9.55 10.23 -43.18
CA GLY A 11 10.39 9.27 -43.92
C GLY A 11 11.51 9.89 -44.74
N VAL A 12 11.81 11.18 -44.54
CA VAL A 12 12.94 11.82 -45.21
C VAL A 12 14.24 11.36 -44.54
N PRO A 13 15.22 10.84 -45.32
CA PRO A 13 16.50 10.43 -44.75
C PRO A 13 17.25 11.65 -44.22
N VAL A 14 17.59 11.62 -42.93
CA VAL A 14 18.40 12.64 -42.27
C VAL A 14 19.82 12.11 -42.09
N GLU A 15 20.78 12.85 -42.66
CA GLU A 15 22.21 12.57 -42.52
C GLU A 15 22.74 13.08 -41.17
N TRP A 16 22.52 12.30 -40.11
CA TRP A 16 22.91 12.63 -38.74
C TRP A 16 24.42 12.87 -38.59
N GLY A 17 25.25 12.20 -39.39
CA GLY A 17 26.70 12.38 -39.38
C GLY A 17 27.14 13.79 -39.77
N ALA A 18 26.45 14.42 -40.74
CA ALA A 18 26.73 15.80 -41.13
C ALA A 18 26.26 16.80 -40.07
N LEU A 19 25.13 16.53 -39.41
CA LEU A 19 24.57 17.39 -38.38
C LEU A 19 25.47 17.49 -37.14
N PHE A 20 26.13 16.40 -36.77
CA PHE A 20 26.94 16.32 -35.55
C PHE A 20 28.46 16.40 -35.80
N ALA A 21 28.89 16.68 -37.03
CA ALA A 21 30.30 16.82 -37.37
C ALA A 21 31.01 17.89 -36.51
N GLY A 22 32.12 17.52 -35.87
CA GLY A 22 32.91 18.42 -35.02
C GLY A 22 32.35 18.67 -33.60
N SER A 23 31.19 18.09 -33.25
CA SER A 23 30.56 18.29 -31.93
C SER A 23 31.04 17.31 -30.84
N GLY A 24 31.73 16.24 -31.22
CA GLY A 24 32.11 15.16 -30.30
C GLY A 24 30.96 14.23 -29.91
N ALA A 25 29.78 14.37 -30.53
CA ALA A 25 28.64 13.51 -30.25
C ALA A 25 28.94 12.04 -30.62
N VAL A 26 28.61 11.12 -29.71
CA VAL A 26 28.70 9.68 -29.89
C VAL A 26 27.30 9.07 -29.95
N ARG A 27 27.10 8.09 -30.83
CA ARG A 27 25.86 7.31 -30.89
C ARG A 27 25.82 6.42 -29.65
N VAL A 28 24.91 6.72 -28.74
CA VAL A 28 24.60 5.87 -27.60
C VAL A 28 23.39 5.01 -27.95
N ASP A 29 23.40 3.75 -27.52
CA ASP A 29 22.20 2.94 -27.61
C ASP A 29 21.11 3.59 -26.75
N LEU A 30 19.91 3.71 -27.32
CA LEU A 30 18.74 4.10 -26.55
C LEU A 30 18.54 3.06 -25.45
N PRO A 31 18.32 3.47 -24.18
CA PRO A 31 17.95 2.53 -23.13
C PRO A 31 16.76 1.72 -23.62
N THR A 32 16.93 0.42 -23.75
CA THR A 32 15.85 -0.50 -24.15
C THR A 32 14.92 -0.64 -22.98
N TYR A 33 13.97 0.28 -22.79
CA TYR A 33 12.86 0.02 -21.87
C TYR A 33 11.54 0.63 -22.32
N ALA A 34 10.65 -0.27 -22.71
CA ALA A 34 9.28 -0.25 -22.21
C ALA A 34 8.83 -1.62 -21.65
N PHE A 35 9.46 -2.76 -21.99
CA PHE A 35 8.93 -4.08 -21.61
C PHE A 35 9.99 -5.19 -21.46
N ASP A 36 11.14 -4.96 -20.83
CA ASP A 36 11.96 -6.11 -20.44
C ASP A 36 11.23 -6.83 -19.28
N HIS A 37 10.73 -8.04 -19.54
CA HIS A 37 9.96 -8.85 -18.61
C HIS A 37 10.88 -9.48 -17.56
N GLN A 38 11.61 -8.66 -16.82
CA GLN A 38 12.28 -9.13 -15.62
C GLN A 38 11.26 -9.14 -14.48
N ARG A 39 11.06 -10.32 -13.88
CA ARG A 39 10.29 -10.45 -12.66
C ARG A 39 11.04 -9.75 -11.53
N TYR A 40 10.66 -8.50 -11.27
CA TYR A 40 11.08 -7.71 -10.11
C TYR A 40 10.33 -8.10 -8.83
N TRP A 41 9.51 -9.16 -8.87
CA TRP A 41 9.02 -9.75 -7.63
C TRP A 41 10.23 -10.19 -6.81
N PRO A 42 10.28 -9.91 -5.50
CA PRO A 42 11.30 -10.47 -4.64
C PRO A 42 11.37 -11.97 -4.93
N LYS A 43 12.52 -12.44 -5.45
CA LYS A 43 12.78 -13.87 -5.49
C LYS A 43 12.63 -14.28 -4.03
N PRO A 44 11.69 -15.18 -3.69
CA PRO A 44 11.56 -15.61 -2.32
C PRO A 44 12.95 -16.07 -1.92
N THR A 45 13.61 -15.34 -1.03
CA THR A 45 14.62 -15.96 -0.20
C THR A 45 13.87 -17.14 0.36
N GLU A 46 14.35 -18.36 0.13
CA GLU A 46 13.80 -19.52 0.82
C GLU A 46 13.91 -19.17 2.29
N ALA A 47 12.81 -18.64 2.85
CA ALA A 47 12.64 -18.50 4.27
C ALA A 47 12.98 -19.89 4.74
N THR A 48 14.04 -20.01 5.53
CA THR A 48 14.46 -21.27 6.13
C THR A 48 13.17 -21.79 6.74
N LYS A 49 12.51 -22.73 6.05
CA LYS A 49 11.33 -23.34 6.59
C LYS A 49 11.86 -23.84 7.92
N ALA A 50 11.21 -23.48 9.01
CA ALA A 50 11.31 -24.32 10.18
C ALA A 50 10.88 -25.70 9.64
N THR A 51 11.86 -26.50 9.27
CA THR A 51 11.66 -27.85 8.79
C THR A 51 11.23 -28.56 10.06
N THR A 52 9.93 -28.51 10.35
CA THR A 52 9.29 -29.67 10.95
C THR A 52 9.63 -30.80 10.00
N THR A 53 10.71 -31.50 10.30
CA THR A 53 11.11 -32.73 9.64
C THR A 53 9.85 -33.58 9.60
N ALA A 54 9.36 -33.87 8.39
CA ALA A 54 8.20 -34.73 8.25
C ALA A 54 8.50 -36.01 9.04
N ASP A 55 7.58 -36.42 9.90
CA ASP A 55 7.76 -37.64 10.67
C ASP A 55 8.04 -38.79 9.69
N PRO A 56 9.17 -39.51 9.81
CA PRO A 56 9.51 -40.58 8.89
C PRO A 56 8.44 -41.69 8.87
N VAL A 57 7.70 -41.87 9.97
CA VAL A 57 6.57 -42.81 10.04
C VAL A 57 5.41 -42.35 9.16
N ASP A 58 5.05 -41.07 9.21
CA ASP A 58 4.02 -40.49 8.35
C ASP A 58 4.41 -40.58 6.87
N ALA A 59 5.69 -40.34 6.55
CA ALA A 59 6.19 -40.45 5.19
C ALA A 59 6.03 -41.88 4.64
N ALA A 60 6.47 -42.88 5.41
CA ALA A 60 6.35 -44.29 5.04
C ALA A 60 4.90 -44.76 4.91
N LEU A 61 4.00 -44.30 5.78
CA LEU A 61 2.56 -44.59 5.67
C LEU A 61 2.01 -44.11 4.33
N TRP A 62 2.37 -42.91 3.91
CA TRP A 62 1.86 -42.38 2.65
C TRP A 62 2.49 -43.02 1.42
N GLU A 63 3.76 -43.42 1.46
CA GLU A 63 4.36 -44.23 0.39
C GLU A 63 3.65 -45.58 0.23
N LEU A 64 3.18 -46.16 1.33
CA LEU A 64 2.37 -47.38 1.32
C LEU A 64 0.99 -47.14 0.70
N ILE A 65 0.30 -46.05 1.06
CA ILE A 65 -1.03 -45.70 0.54
C ILE A 65 -0.98 -45.30 -0.95
N ASP A 66 0.03 -44.54 -1.36
CA ASP A 66 0.21 -44.06 -2.74
C ASP A 66 0.87 -45.13 -3.65
N GLY A 67 1.27 -46.28 -3.08
CA GLY A 67 1.99 -47.38 -3.75
C GLY A 67 1.10 -48.57 -4.14
N ASP A 68 1.63 -49.78 -3.98
CA ASP A 68 0.96 -51.02 -4.35
C ASP A 68 -0.16 -51.43 -3.36
N GLN A 69 -1.36 -51.69 -3.87
CA GLN A 69 -2.54 -52.04 -3.09
C GLN A 69 -2.38 -53.37 -2.35
N ASP A 70 -1.70 -54.36 -2.94
CA ASP A 70 -1.46 -55.65 -2.28
C ASP A 70 -0.51 -55.50 -1.09
N ARG A 71 0.46 -54.59 -1.21
CA ARG A 71 1.39 -54.23 -0.13
C ARG A 71 0.66 -53.51 1.00
N MET A 72 -0.26 -52.60 0.67
CA MET A 72 -1.10 -51.92 1.66
C MET A 72 -2.02 -52.90 2.39
N ALA A 73 -2.65 -53.83 1.66
CA ALA A 73 -3.52 -54.86 2.21
C ALA A 73 -2.78 -55.72 3.25
N ALA A 74 -1.60 -56.22 2.90
CA ALA A 74 -0.77 -57.03 3.81
C ALA A 74 -0.27 -56.25 5.04
N ALA A 75 0.08 -54.96 4.88
CA ALA A 75 0.62 -54.15 5.96
C ALA A 75 -0.45 -53.67 6.97
N LEU A 76 -1.70 -53.52 6.52
CA LEU A 76 -2.84 -53.04 7.34
C LEU A 76 -3.83 -54.14 7.73
N ASP A 77 -3.55 -55.41 7.37
CA ASP A 77 -4.44 -56.56 7.59
C ASP A 77 -5.84 -56.36 6.98
N LEU A 78 -5.87 -55.89 5.73
CA LEU A 78 -7.09 -55.66 4.94
C LEU A 78 -7.18 -56.70 3.82
N ASP A 79 -8.40 -57.01 3.38
CA ASP A 79 -8.60 -57.71 2.11
C ASP A 79 -8.30 -56.78 0.91
N GLY A 80 -7.98 -57.39 -0.24
CA GLY A 80 -7.61 -56.66 -1.45
C GLY A 80 -8.69 -55.72 -1.97
N ASP A 81 -9.98 -56.10 -1.84
CA ASP A 81 -11.10 -55.28 -2.31
C ASP A 81 -11.25 -54.02 -1.43
N THR A 82 -11.10 -54.15 -0.11
CA THR A 82 -11.09 -53.03 0.84
C THR A 82 -9.90 -52.10 0.60
N ALA A 83 -8.70 -52.66 0.37
CA ALA A 83 -7.51 -51.87 0.05
C ALA A 83 -7.67 -51.08 -1.26
N ALA A 84 -8.21 -51.72 -2.30
CA ALA A 84 -8.50 -51.10 -3.58
C ALA A 84 -9.53 -49.96 -3.49
N LEU A 85 -10.50 -50.08 -2.59
CA LEU A 85 -11.53 -49.07 -2.34
C LEU A 85 -10.98 -47.84 -1.58
N VAL A 86 -10.14 -48.05 -0.56
CA VAL A 86 -9.75 -47.00 0.39
C VAL A 86 -8.51 -46.21 -0.06
N ALA A 87 -7.53 -46.84 -0.72
CA ALA A 87 -6.30 -46.15 -1.15
C ALA A 87 -6.57 -44.88 -1.97
N PRO A 88 -7.37 -44.92 -3.06
CA PRO A 88 -7.67 -43.72 -3.84
C PRO A 88 -8.39 -42.64 -3.04
N ALA A 89 -9.26 -43.04 -2.10
CA ALA A 89 -9.99 -42.10 -1.25
C ALA A 89 -9.06 -41.35 -0.28
N LEU A 90 -8.07 -42.04 0.30
CA LEU A 90 -7.06 -41.46 1.18
C LEU A 90 -6.08 -40.56 0.44
N SER A 91 -5.56 -40.99 -0.72
CA SER A 91 -4.70 -40.16 -1.57
C SER A 91 -5.42 -38.89 -2.01
N ALA A 92 -6.66 -39.01 -2.51
CA ALA A 92 -7.47 -37.85 -2.91
C ALA A 92 -7.79 -36.93 -1.71
N TRP A 93 -7.98 -37.48 -0.51
CA TRP A 93 -8.13 -36.69 0.71
C TRP A 93 -6.86 -35.91 1.04
N ARG A 94 -5.68 -36.57 0.96
CA ARG A 94 -4.37 -35.97 1.23
C ARG A 94 -4.06 -34.85 0.24
N GLU A 95 -4.30 -35.07 -1.05
CA GLU A 95 -4.14 -34.06 -2.10
C GLU A 95 -5.02 -32.83 -1.84
N ARG A 96 -6.32 -33.03 -1.56
CA ARG A 96 -7.22 -31.92 -1.19
C ARG A 96 -6.74 -31.21 0.07
N ARG A 97 -6.16 -31.91 1.05
CA ARG A 97 -5.66 -31.31 2.29
C ARG A 97 -4.39 -30.51 2.04
N ARG A 98 -3.46 -31.02 1.22
CA ARG A 98 -2.24 -30.32 0.79
C ARG A 98 -2.57 -29.08 -0.02
N ALA A 99 -3.44 -29.18 -1.02
CA ALA A 99 -3.89 -28.04 -1.81
C ALA A 99 -4.49 -26.94 -0.91
N ARG A 100 -5.35 -27.31 0.04
CA ARG A 100 -5.90 -26.38 1.04
C ARG A 100 -4.83 -25.76 1.93
N ALA A 101 -3.90 -26.55 2.46
CA ALA A 101 -2.81 -26.04 3.29
C ALA A 101 -1.90 -25.07 2.52
N THR A 102 -1.63 -25.34 1.24
CA THR A 102 -0.91 -24.43 0.35
C THR A 102 -1.66 -23.12 0.18
N VAL A 103 -2.96 -23.18 -0.17
CA VAL A 103 -3.80 -21.97 -0.30
C VAL A 103 -3.89 -21.20 1.02
N ASP A 104 -4.07 -21.89 2.14
CA ASP A 104 -4.11 -21.28 3.48
C ASP A 104 -2.80 -20.56 3.80
N SER A 105 -1.66 -21.06 3.30
CA SER A 105 -0.34 -20.43 3.47
C SER A 105 -0.15 -19.15 2.63
N TRP A 106 -1.01 -18.91 1.64
CA TRP A 106 -1.00 -17.71 0.80
C TRP A 106 -1.92 -16.60 1.33
N ARG A 107 -2.63 -16.86 2.43
CA ARG A 107 -3.57 -15.89 3.02
C ARG A 107 -2.84 -14.97 3.98
N TYR A 108 -2.94 -13.68 3.68
CA TYR A 108 -2.47 -12.61 4.54
C TYR A 108 -3.59 -11.62 4.78
N GLY A 109 -3.45 -10.82 5.82
CA GLY A 109 -4.27 -9.65 6.02
C GLY A 109 -3.58 -8.63 6.89
N ASP A 110 -4.21 -7.47 6.95
CA ASP A 110 -3.71 -6.35 7.73
C ASP A 110 -4.03 -6.57 9.20
N SER A 111 -3.06 -6.22 10.03
CA SER A 111 -3.19 -6.13 11.47
C SER A 111 -2.49 -4.86 11.95
N TRP A 112 -2.85 -4.41 13.13
CA TRP A 112 -2.36 -3.17 13.71
C TRP A 112 -1.77 -3.48 15.07
N ALA A 113 -0.44 -3.37 15.17
CA ALA A 113 0.28 -3.66 16.40
C ALA A 113 0.41 -2.36 17.22
N PRO A 114 0.14 -2.39 18.54
CA PRO A 114 0.36 -1.23 19.38
C PRO A 114 1.84 -0.86 19.37
N LEU A 115 2.12 0.42 19.18
CA LEU A 115 3.45 0.99 19.29
C LEU A 115 3.67 1.48 20.72
N SER A 116 4.93 1.51 21.14
CA SER A 116 5.27 2.16 22.41
C SER A 116 4.96 3.65 22.29
N GLU A 117 4.14 4.19 23.19
CA GLU A 117 3.86 5.63 23.22
C GLU A 117 5.11 6.34 23.77
N PRO A 118 5.79 7.21 22.99
CA PRO A 118 6.87 8.02 23.51
C PRO A 118 6.35 8.98 24.58
N GLU A 119 7.15 9.25 25.61
CA GLU A 119 6.96 10.45 26.43
C GLU A 119 7.09 11.68 25.51
N THR A 120 6.24 12.69 25.73
CA THR A 120 6.06 13.91 24.91
C THR A 120 7.22 14.25 23.97
N ALA A 121 6.96 14.29 22.65
CA ALA A 121 7.94 14.72 21.66
C ALA A 121 7.76 16.20 21.31
N GLU A 122 8.84 16.96 21.36
CA GLU A 122 8.93 18.31 20.81
C GLU A 122 9.55 18.26 19.42
N PRO A 123 9.14 19.14 18.49
CA PRO A 123 9.72 19.16 17.16
C PRO A 123 11.19 19.59 17.23
N ALA A 124 12.09 18.86 16.58
CA ALA A 124 13.51 19.22 16.47
C ALA A 124 13.78 20.32 15.41
N GLY A 125 12.75 21.06 15.01
CA GLY A 125 12.80 22.08 13.95
C GLY A 125 11.41 22.44 13.42
N ARG A 126 11.35 23.43 12.54
CA ARG A 126 10.11 23.98 12.00
C ARG A 126 9.38 22.97 11.11
N TRP A 127 8.06 22.93 11.20
CA TRP A 127 7.21 22.06 10.35
C TRP A 127 6.35 22.87 9.38
N LEU A 128 6.19 22.35 8.17
CA LEU A 128 5.23 22.87 7.20
C LEU A 128 3.92 22.06 7.32
N VAL A 129 2.79 22.74 7.45
CA VAL A 129 1.47 22.11 7.45
C VAL A 129 0.70 22.61 6.23
N VAL A 130 0.44 21.71 5.30
CA VAL A 130 -0.32 22.01 4.08
C VAL A 130 -1.80 21.78 4.36
N VAL A 131 -2.61 22.82 4.22
CA VAL A 131 -4.04 22.82 4.54
C VAL A 131 -4.88 23.08 3.29
N PRO A 132 -6.06 22.45 3.13
CA PRO A 132 -6.94 22.71 1.99
C PRO A 132 -7.61 24.09 2.11
N ARG A 133 -8.18 24.58 1.01
CA ARG A 133 -9.08 25.75 1.05
C ARG A 133 -10.19 25.56 2.08
N GLY A 134 -10.52 26.62 2.82
CA GLY A 134 -11.64 26.60 3.77
C GLY A 134 -11.38 25.80 5.05
N TRP A 135 -10.14 25.34 5.30
CA TRP A 135 -9.80 24.57 6.51
C TRP A 135 -10.17 25.26 7.83
N LYS A 136 -10.23 26.60 7.85
CA LYS A 136 -10.64 27.38 9.03
C LYS A 136 -12.11 27.19 9.38
N ASP A 137 -12.94 26.84 8.40
CA ASP A 137 -14.37 26.60 8.60
C ASP A 137 -14.63 25.20 9.16
N ASP A 138 -13.68 24.26 9.02
CA ASP A 138 -13.74 22.91 9.58
C ASP A 138 -13.17 22.88 11.03
N PRO A 139 -14.01 22.65 12.06
CA PRO A 139 -13.55 22.57 13.45
C PRO A 139 -12.54 21.46 13.72
N TRP A 140 -12.64 20.34 12.99
CA TRP A 140 -11.74 19.21 13.15
C TRP A 140 -10.34 19.57 12.63
N LEU A 141 -10.24 20.15 11.42
CA LEU A 141 -8.94 20.61 10.88
C LEU A 141 -8.31 21.69 11.77
N ARG A 142 -9.11 22.63 12.29
CA ARG A 142 -8.63 23.62 13.26
C ARG A 142 -8.06 22.97 14.52
N SER A 143 -8.71 21.92 15.02
CA SER A 143 -8.24 21.19 16.21
C SER A 143 -6.92 20.48 15.93
N VAL A 144 -6.79 19.82 14.77
CA VAL A 144 -5.53 19.17 14.35
C VAL A 144 -4.40 20.19 14.27
N VAL A 145 -4.61 21.34 13.62
CA VAL A 145 -3.58 22.39 13.47
C VAL A 145 -3.20 22.99 14.83
N ALA A 146 -4.17 23.26 15.71
CA ALA A 146 -3.92 23.86 17.02
C ALA A 146 -3.07 22.94 17.93
N GLU A 147 -3.28 21.63 17.85
CA GLU A 147 -2.62 20.64 18.70
C GLU A 147 -1.20 20.25 18.24
N LEU A 148 -0.77 20.71 17.06
CA LEU A 148 0.59 20.49 16.55
C LEU A 148 1.63 21.44 17.19
N GLY A 149 1.21 22.54 17.82
CA GLY A 149 2.08 23.47 18.56
C GLY A 149 2.39 24.78 17.82
N GLU A 150 3.35 25.55 18.35
CA GLU A 150 3.62 26.94 17.91
C GLU A 150 4.66 27.06 16.78
N GLU A 151 5.53 26.06 16.58
CA GLU A 151 6.60 26.09 15.56
C GLU A 151 6.15 25.56 14.18
N LEU A 152 5.03 26.10 13.69
CA LEU A 152 4.39 25.67 12.44
C LEU A 152 4.33 26.77 11.40
N THR A 153 4.50 26.38 10.14
CA THR A 153 4.19 27.22 8.97
C THR A 153 3.01 26.64 8.23
N LEU A 154 2.00 27.47 8.00
CA LEU A 154 0.81 27.05 7.28
C LEU A 154 0.93 27.47 5.82
N ALA A 155 0.73 26.51 4.93
CA ALA A 155 0.62 26.77 3.50
C ALA A 155 -0.74 26.26 2.99
N GLU A 156 -1.50 27.15 2.37
CA GLU A 156 -2.81 26.78 1.81
C GLU A 156 -2.63 26.18 0.40
N ALA A 157 -3.28 25.05 0.16
CA ALA A 157 -3.34 24.38 -1.14
C ALA A 157 -4.79 24.38 -1.64
N PRO A 158 -5.20 25.38 -2.43
CA PRO A 158 -6.62 25.59 -2.68
C PRO A 158 -7.22 24.66 -3.74
N ALA A 159 -6.42 24.23 -4.72
CA ALA A 159 -6.85 23.42 -5.85
C ALA A 159 -5.70 22.57 -6.39
N PRO A 160 -5.97 21.46 -7.11
CA PRO A 160 -4.94 20.57 -7.65
C PRO A 160 -4.27 21.12 -8.92
N ASP A 161 -3.81 22.38 -8.89
CA ASP A 161 -3.00 23.00 -9.94
C ASP A 161 -1.51 22.96 -9.55
N ARG A 162 -0.74 22.11 -10.23
CA ARG A 162 0.68 21.89 -9.93
C ARG A 162 1.52 23.16 -10.07
N ALA A 163 1.30 23.93 -11.13
CA ALA A 163 2.12 25.10 -11.43
C ALA A 163 1.83 26.22 -10.43
N ALA A 164 0.55 26.46 -10.14
CA ALA A 164 0.15 27.47 -9.16
C ALA A 164 0.61 27.09 -7.74
N LEU A 165 0.52 25.81 -7.36
CA LEU A 165 1.02 25.34 -6.07
C LEU A 165 2.55 25.43 -5.97
N ALA A 166 3.29 25.11 -7.04
CA ALA A 166 4.75 25.23 -7.04
C ALA A 166 5.18 26.70 -6.92
N GLU A 167 4.52 27.61 -7.62
CA GLU A 167 4.76 29.05 -7.49
C GLU A 167 4.50 29.55 -6.06
N SER A 168 3.39 29.13 -5.45
CA SER A 168 3.07 29.44 -4.05
C SER A 168 4.12 28.88 -3.08
N PHE A 169 4.54 27.61 -3.28
CA PHE A 169 5.50 26.95 -2.41
C PHE A 169 6.93 27.45 -2.58
N ALA A 170 7.26 28.14 -3.67
CA ALA A 170 8.58 28.76 -3.86
C ALA A 170 8.92 29.80 -2.78
N ALA A 171 7.91 30.35 -2.09
CA ALA A 171 8.11 31.22 -0.93
C ALA A 171 8.81 30.52 0.25
N TYR A 172 8.79 29.18 0.29
CA TYR A 172 9.41 28.36 1.31
C TYR A 172 10.72 27.68 0.83
N ALA A 173 11.17 27.99 -0.40
CA ALA A 173 12.40 27.45 -0.93
C ALA A 173 13.61 27.92 -0.10
N GLY A 174 14.50 26.98 0.24
CA GLY A 174 15.67 27.25 1.09
C GLY A 174 15.39 27.32 2.58
N GLU A 175 14.13 27.20 3.02
CA GLU A 175 13.82 26.92 4.43
C GLU A 175 14.13 25.46 4.76
N ASP A 176 14.58 25.20 5.99
CA ASP A 176 14.89 23.86 6.49
C ASP A 176 13.74 23.36 7.37
N PHE A 177 12.84 22.57 6.76
CA PHE A 177 11.74 21.95 7.49
C PHE A 177 12.11 20.56 7.97
N ALA A 178 11.88 20.30 9.25
CA ALA A 178 12.04 18.96 9.83
C ALA A 178 11.05 17.95 9.21
N GLY A 179 9.89 18.43 8.76
CA GLY A 179 8.89 17.62 8.07
C GLY A 179 7.72 18.43 7.54
N VAL A 180 6.89 17.77 6.72
CA VAL A 180 5.67 18.33 6.14
C VAL A 180 4.49 17.45 6.53
N LEU A 181 3.44 18.02 7.11
CA LEU A 181 2.15 17.35 7.30
C LEU A 181 1.15 17.88 6.27
N SER A 182 0.65 17.01 5.40
CA SER A 182 -0.38 17.35 4.43
C SER A 182 -1.76 16.93 4.93
N LEU A 183 -2.64 17.92 5.07
CA LEU A 183 -4.08 17.77 5.31
C LEU A 183 -4.89 17.96 4.01
N ALA A 184 -4.23 17.96 2.84
CA ALA A 184 -4.85 18.13 1.53
C ALA A 184 -5.93 17.08 1.20
N ALA A 185 -5.84 15.90 1.83
CA ALA A 185 -6.83 14.83 1.70
C ALA A 185 -8.26 15.26 2.08
N PHE A 186 -8.39 16.32 2.88
CA PHE A 186 -9.66 16.85 3.37
C PHE A 186 -10.21 18.01 2.52
N ALA A 187 -9.66 18.25 1.32
CA ALA A 187 -10.24 19.20 0.39
C ALA A 187 -11.68 18.80 0.04
N GLN A 188 -12.60 19.74 0.21
CA GLN A 188 -14.01 19.55 -0.10
C GLN A 188 -14.23 19.63 -1.62
N GLU A 189 -15.10 18.77 -2.14
CA GLU A 189 -15.56 18.83 -3.53
C GLU A 189 -16.34 20.13 -3.78
N GLU A 190 -15.99 20.87 -4.83
CA GLU A 190 -16.75 22.04 -5.26
C GLU A 190 -17.92 21.61 -6.20
N GLY A 191 -19.17 21.74 -5.73
CA GLY A 191 -20.40 21.53 -6.52
C GLY A 191 -21.12 20.20 -6.27
N GLU A 192 -22.35 20.05 -6.80
CA GLU A 192 -23.18 18.83 -6.63
C GLU A 192 -22.67 17.63 -7.45
N HIS A 193 -21.85 17.89 -8.47
CA HIS A 193 -21.27 16.87 -9.35
C HIS A 193 -19.79 17.16 -9.59
N PRO A 194 -18.88 16.26 -9.19
CA PRO A 194 -17.47 16.44 -9.48
C PRO A 194 -17.24 16.40 -11.00
N ALA A 195 -16.34 17.28 -11.49
CA ALA A 195 -15.98 17.32 -12.91
C ALA A 195 -15.23 16.07 -13.38
N THR A 196 -14.72 15.26 -12.44
CA THR A 196 -13.93 14.05 -12.66
C THR A 196 -14.31 12.94 -11.70
N ASP A 197 -14.10 11.67 -12.08
CA ASP A 197 -14.28 10.51 -11.20
C ASP A 197 -13.19 10.39 -10.09
N VAL A 198 -12.24 11.34 -10.05
CA VAL A 198 -11.14 11.36 -9.07
C VAL A 198 -11.52 12.29 -7.92
N PRO A 199 -11.51 11.80 -6.66
CA PRO A 199 -11.75 12.65 -5.49
C PRO A 199 -10.76 13.81 -5.41
N GLN A 200 -11.25 15.03 -5.15
CA GLN A 200 -10.44 16.24 -5.06
C GLN A 200 -9.30 16.13 -4.04
N GLY A 201 -9.58 15.55 -2.86
CA GLY A 201 -8.54 15.31 -1.84
C GLY A 201 -7.42 14.37 -2.32
N LEU A 202 -7.74 13.39 -3.18
CA LEU A 202 -6.73 12.51 -3.78
C LEU A 202 -5.88 13.27 -4.80
N ALA A 203 -6.53 13.98 -5.72
CA ALA A 203 -5.85 14.78 -6.74
C ALA A 203 -4.94 15.83 -6.09
N LEU A 204 -5.45 16.57 -5.10
CA LEU A 204 -4.70 17.60 -4.38
C LEU A 204 -3.51 17.01 -3.61
N SER A 205 -3.67 15.87 -2.96
CA SER A 205 -2.56 15.23 -2.21
C SER A 205 -1.40 14.85 -3.13
N LEU A 206 -1.70 14.33 -4.33
CA LEU A 206 -0.68 14.07 -5.36
C LEU A 206 -0.01 15.36 -5.83
N THR A 207 -0.81 16.36 -6.20
CA THR A 207 -0.31 17.63 -6.71
C THR A 207 0.55 18.37 -5.69
N VAL A 208 0.20 18.34 -4.40
CA VAL A 208 0.98 18.93 -3.31
C VAL A 208 2.39 18.33 -3.26
N VAL A 209 2.53 17.00 -3.31
CA VAL A 209 3.86 16.36 -3.29
C VAL A 209 4.68 16.71 -4.52
N GLN A 210 4.05 16.77 -5.69
CA GLN A 210 4.70 17.19 -6.93
C GLN A 210 5.16 18.66 -6.85
N ALA A 211 4.29 19.56 -6.38
CA ALA A 211 4.59 20.98 -6.25
C ALA A 211 5.67 21.29 -5.19
N LEU A 212 5.64 20.60 -4.04
CA LEU A 212 6.71 20.69 -3.03
C LEU A 212 8.05 20.22 -3.58
N THR A 213 8.04 19.28 -4.53
CA THR A 213 9.26 18.82 -5.20
C THR A 213 9.74 19.86 -6.21
N ASP A 214 8.85 20.40 -7.03
CA ASP A 214 9.19 21.45 -8.02
C ASP A 214 9.70 22.74 -7.37
N ALA A 215 9.18 23.09 -6.20
CA ALA A 215 9.57 24.27 -5.42
C ALA A 215 10.80 24.02 -4.52
N GLU A 216 11.41 22.83 -4.57
CA GLU A 216 12.58 22.45 -3.76
C GLU A 216 12.37 22.60 -2.24
N VAL A 217 11.14 22.41 -1.75
CA VAL A 217 10.82 22.48 -0.32
C VAL A 217 11.34 21.24 0.39
N THR A 218 12.11 21.43 1.46
CA THR A 218 12.72 20.34 2.25
C THR A 218 11.71 19.65 3.18
N GLY A 219 12.15 18.58 3.84
CA GLY A 219 11.32 17.81 4.77
C GLY A 219 10.61 16.60 4.16
N ARG A 220 10.33 15.61 5.02
CA ARG A 220 9.59 14.41 4.65
C ARG A 220 8.09 14.63 4.75
N VAL A 221 7.35 14.22 3.73
CA VAL A 221 5.89 14.45 3.63
C VAL A 221 5.12 13.31 4.29
N TRP A 222 4.22 13.69 5.20
CA TRP A 222 3.21 12.84 5.81
C TRP A 222 1.84 13.17 5.26
N TRP A 223 1.05 12.15 4.91
CA TRP A 223 -0.37 12.33 4.57
C TRP A 223 -1.25 11.89 5.72
N ALA A 224 -2.16 12.77 6.13
CA ALA A 224 -3.18 12.45 7.10
C ALA A 224 -4.51 12.06 6.44
N THR A 225 -5.14 11.03 6.99
CA THR A 225 -6.53 10.65 6.75
C THR A 225 -7.28 10.59 8.07
N ARG A 226 -8.61 10.40 8.03
CA ARG A 226 -9.46 10.25 9.22
C ARG A 226 -10.41 9.09 9.03
N GLY A 227 -10.30 8.05 9.87
CA GLY A 227 -11.19 6.90 9.81
C GLY A 227 -11.16 6.14 8.47
N ALA A 228 -10.04 6.19 7.76
CA ALA A 228 -9.81 5.50 6.49
C ALA A 228 -9.43 4.03 6.70
N VAL A 229 -8.93 3.68 7.89
CA VAL A 229 -8.48 2.33 8.26
C VAL A 229 -9.15 1.86 9.54
N SER A 230 -9.14 0.55 9.77
CA SER A 230 -9.61 -0.07 11.01
C SER A 230 -8.46 -0.79 11.68
N ILE A 231 -8.25 -0.53 12.97
CA ILE A 231 -7.32 -1.31 13.82
C ILE A 231 -7.93 -2.62 14.33
N GLY A 232 -9.14 -2.98 13.89
CA GLY A 232 -9.90 -4.15 14.33
C GLY A 232 -10.83 -3.89 15.52
N GLY A 233 -11.45 -4.95 16.03
CA GLY A 233 -12.41 -4.85 17.14
C GLY A 233 -13.64 -4.02 16.78
N ASN A 234 -13.88 -2.95 17.55
CA ASN A 234 -14.99 -2.02 17.34
C ASN A 234 -14.61 -0.79 16.50
N ASP A 235 -13.35 -0.67 16.05
CA ASP A 235 -12.91 0.43 15.18
C ASP A 235 -13.43 0.21 13.75
N ARG A 236 -14.29 1.10 13.28
CA ARG A 236 -14.92 0.98 11.95
C ARG A 236 -14.31 1.98 10.99
N VAL A 237 -14.15 1.55 9.73
CA VAL A 237 -13.87 2.48 8.63
C VAL A 237 -15.12 3.35 8.43
N ILE A 238 -14.95 4.66 8.55
CA ILE A 238 -16.03 5.64 8.36
C ILE A 238 -15.86 6.46 7.08
N GLU A 239 -14.62 6.63 6.60
CA GLU A 239 -14.29 7.40 5.40
C GLU A 239 -13.56 6.51 4.39
N PRO A 240 -14.24 5.51 3.80
CA PRO A 240 -13.59 4.58 2.87
C PRO A 240 -13.02 5.28 1.63
N GLY A 241 -13.54 6.46 1.27
CA GLY A 241 -13.00 7.28 0.18
C GLY A 241 -11.55 7.71 0.42
N LEU A 242 -11.12 7.88 1.67
CA LEU A 242 -9.73 8.23 2.00
C LEU A 242 -8.78 7.04 1.97
N ALA A 243 -9.28 5.80 1.94
CA ALA A 243 -8.44 4.61 1.89
C ALA A 243 -7.63 4.51 0.58
N VAL A 244 -8.08 5.18 -0.49
CA VAL A 244 -7.32 5.25 -1.76
C VAL A 244 -5.96 5.94 -1.59
N LEU A 245 -5.86 6.94 -0.69
CA LEU A 245 -4.58 7.60 -0.37
C LEU A 245 -3.58 6.63 0.26
N TRP A 246 -4.05 5.62 1.00
CA TRP A 246 -3.17 4.61 1.57
C TRP A 246 -2.55 3.70 0.51
N GLY A 247 -3.30 3.42 -0.56
CA GLY A 247 -2.76 2.74 -1.75
C GLY A 247 -1.66 3.58 -2.41
N MET A 248 -1.96 4.85 -2.69
CA MET A 248 -1.04 5.77 -3.35
C MET A 248 0.21 6.07 -2.49
N GLY A 249 0.04 6.30 -1.19
CA GLY A 249 1.15 6.60 -0.28
C GLY A 249 2.15 5.45 -0.13
N ARG A 250 1.69 4.20 -0.19
CA ARG A 250 2.59 3.04 -0.24
C ARG A 250 3.43 2.98 -1.52
N VAL A 251 2.92 3.51 -2.63
CA VAL A 251 3.70 3.65 -3.87
C VAL A 251 4.68 4.83 -3.73
N ALA A 252 4.23 5.97 -3.19
CA ALA A 252 5.09 7.12 -2.92
C ALA A 252 6.28 6.78 -2.01
N ALA A 253 6.08 5.92 -1.01
CA ALA A 253 7.15 5.40 -0.16
C ALA A 253 8.26 4.67 -0.95
N LEU A 254 7.90 3.99 -2.04
CA LEU A 254 8.83 3.26 -2.91
C LEU A 254 9.48 4.16 -3.94
N GLU A 255 8.74 5.11 -4.51
CA GLU A 255 9.23 6.00 -5.57
C GLU A 255 10.08 7.16 -5.00
N MET A 256 9.77 7.64 -3.80
CA MET A 256 10.38 8.83 -3.19
C MET A 256 10.84 8.58 -1.73
N PRO A 257 11.62 7.53 -1.43
CA PRO A 257 11.92 7.11 -0.06
C PRO A 257 12.68 8.16 0.75
N ALA A 258 13.39 9.09 0.11
CA ALA A 258 14.10 10.18 0.79
C ALA A 258 13.16 11.34 1.20
N ARG A 259 12.02 11.50 0.52
CA ARG A 259 11.04 12.58 0.73
C ARG A 259 9.76 12.11 1.40
N TRP A 260 9.56 10.81 1.50
CA TRP A 260 8.39 10.23 2.14
C TRP A 260 8.58 10.13 3.66
N GLY A 261 7.59 10.59 4.40
CA GLY A 261 7.46 10.42 5.85
C GLY A 261 6.57 9.23 6.17
N GLY A 262 5.31 9.29 5.73
CA GLY A 262 4.36 8.21 5.96
C GLY A 262 2.89 8.56 5.78
N LEU A 263 2.05 7.62 6.20
CA LEU A 263 0.59 7.69 6.25
C LEU A 263 0.12 7.69 7.70
N LEU A 264 -0.82 8.57 8.02
CA LEU A 264 -1.42 8.72 9.33
C LEU A 264 -2.94 8.65 9.23
N ASP A 265 -3.58 7.76 10.00
CA ASP A 265 -5.03 7.81 10.17
C ASP A 265 -5.39 8.36 11.56
N LEU A 266 -5.98 9.53 11.58
CA LEU A 266 -6.33 10.26 12.79
C LEU A 266 -7.74 9.88 13.29
N PRO A 267 -8.01 10.03 14.60
CA PRO A 267 -9.32 9.73 15.16
C PRO A 267 -10.37 10.76 14.73
N VAL A 268 -11.63 10.32 14.71
CA VAL A 268 -12.80 11.17 14.36
C VAL A 268 -12.94 12.33 15.34
N GLU A 269 -12.77 12.04 16.62
CA GLU A 269 -12.64 13.02 17.69
C GLU A 269 -11.17 13.33 17.89
N PHE A 270 -10.78 14.60 17.76
CA PHE A 270 -9.39 15.02 17.88
C PHE A 270 -9.24 15.94 19.08
N ASP A 271 -8.74 15.38 20.18
CA ASP A 271 -8.50 16.06 21.45
C ASP A 271 -6.99 16.28 21.70
N ALA A 272 -6.66 16.91 22.82
CA ALA A 272 -5.27 17.16 23.21
C ALA A 272 -4.42 15.89 23.34
N ARG A 273 -5.04 14.75 23.67
CA ARG A 273 -4.35 13.46 23.76
C ARG A 273 -4.04 12.89 22.37
N ALA A 274 -4.98 13.00 21.43
CA ALA A 274 -4.72 12.70 20.02
C ALA A 274 -3.61 13.60 19.46
N GLY A 275 -3.61 14.88 19.82
CA GLY A 275 -2.56 15.85 19.53
C GLY A 275 -1.18 15.43 20.03
N GLN A 276 -1.08 15.07 21.30
CA GLN A 276 0.17 14.54 21.90
C GLN A 276 0.69 13.32 21.15
N ARG A 277 -0.19 12.37 20.81
CA ARG A 277 0.18 11.16 20.07
C ARG A 277 0.60 11.47 18.64
N LEU A 278 -0.08 12.39 17.96
CA LEU A 278 0.29 12.83 16.62
C LEU A 278 1.71 13.42 16.62
N ARG A 279 2.00 14.33 17.57
CA ARG A 279 3.34 14.90 17.74
C ARG A 279 4.39 13.83 18.03
N ALA A 280 4.07 12.86 18.89
CA ALA A 280 4.97 11.74 19.17
C ALA A 280 5.28 10.87 17.93
N VAL A 281 4.34 10.73 17.00
CA VAL A 281 4.58 10.03 15.73
C VAL A 281 5.40 10.87 14.76
N LEU A 282 5.04 12.15 14.58
CA LEU A 282 5.69 13.03 13.62
C LEU A 282 7.12 13.41 14.02
N TYR A 283 7.35 13.65 15.31
CA TYR A 283 8.63 14.16 15.83
C TYR A 283 9.49 13.07 16.46
N GLY A 284 8.97 11.84 16.58
CA GLY A 284 9.69 10.70 17.14
C GLY A 284 10.40 9.84 16.08
N GLU A 285 11.30 8.98 16.55
CA GLU A 285 12.09 8.09 15.70
C GLU A 285 11.56 6.64 15.70
N SER A 286 10.25 6.46 15.49
CA SER A 286 9.66 5.11 15.50
C SER A 286 10.07 4.23 14.31
N GLY A 287 10.46 4.85 13.19
CA GLY A 287 10.72 4.17 11.91
C GLY A 287 9.45 3.65 11.23
N GLU A 288 8.27 3.93 11.76
CA GLU A 288 6.98 3.51 11.23
C GLU A 288 6.46 4.52 10.20
N ASP A 289 5.99 4.06 9.04
CA ASP A 289 5.49 4.92 7.96
C ASP A 289 3.99 4.74 7.67
N GLN A 290 3.31 3.89 8.43
CA GLN A 290 1.90 3.54 8.29
C GLN A 290 1.27 3.40 9.66
N VAL A 291 0.71 4.50 10.16
CA VAL A 291 0.35 4.66 11.57
C VAL A 291 -1.12 5.05 11.71
N ALA A 292 -1.81 4.46 12.69
CA ALA A 292 -3.14 4.86 13.11
C ALA A 292 -3.09 5.41 14.54
N VAL A 293 -3.61 6.62 14.73
CA VAL A 293 -3.77 7.26 16.04
C VAL A 293 -5.21 7.05 16.48
N ARG A 294 -5.41 6.56 17.70
CA ARG A 294 -6.72 6.35 18.33
C ARG A 294 -6.70 6.82 19.77
N SER A 295 -7.87 6.88 20.41
CA SER A 295 -8.01 7.14 21.84
C SER A 295 -7.33 6.06 22.70
N SER A 296 -7.27 4.82 22.22
CA SER A 296 -6.61 3.70 22.88
C SER A 296 -5.08 3.68 22.73
N GLY A 297 -4.52 4.35 21.72
CA GLY A 297 -3.07 4.38 21.50
C GLY A 297 -2.66 4.66 20.07
N VAL A 298 -1.38 4.42 19.79
CA VAL A 298 -0.77 4.51 18.45
C VAL A 298 -0.49 3.10 17.94
N PHE A 299 -0.81 2.83 16.68
CA PHE A 299 -0.69 1.51 16.08
C PHE A 299 0.06 1.56 14.75
N GLY A 300 0.98 0.63 14.53
CA GLY A 300 1.69 0.45 13.25
C GLY A 300 1.09 -0.69 12.44
N ARG A 301 0.95 -0.51 11.12
CA ARG A 301 0.40 -1.54 10.23
C ARG A 301 1.37 -2.72 10.09
N ARG A 302 0.83 -3.94 10.07
CA ARG A 302 1.56 -5.20 9.85
C ARG A 302 0.78 -6.10 8.90
N LEU A 303 1.49 -6.70 7.96
CA LEU A 303 0.95 -7.79 7.15
C LEU A 303 1.22 -9.12 7.85
N VAL A 304 0.16 -9.81 8.27
CA VAL A 304 0.26 -11.08 9.02
C VAL A 304 -0.39 -12.22 8.26
N ARG A 305 0.07 -13.45 8.52
CA ARG A 305 -0.58 -14.65 7.99
C ARG A 305 -1.95 -14.82 8.64
N LEU A 306 -2.96 -15.09 7.82
CA LEU A 306 -4.34 -15.37 8.27
C LEU A 306 -4.74 -16.80 7.89
N PRO A 307 -4.17 -17.82 8.56
CA PRO A 307 -4.60 -19.19 8.34
C PRO A 307 -6.07 -19.32 8.72
N VAL A 308 -6.85 -20.03 7.91
CA VAL A 308 -8.20 -20.44 8.32
C VAL A 308 -8.03 -21.40 9.47
N GLY A 309 -8.17 -20.90 10.69
CA GLY A 309 -8.40 -21.77 11.84
C GLY A 309 -9.53 -22.74 11.52
N VAL A 310 -9.52 -23.93 12.11
CA VAL A 310 -10.40 -25.09 11.80
C VAL A 310 -11.92 -24.79 11.96
N VAL A 311 -12.31 -23.55 12.25
CA VAL A 311 -13.69 -23.07 12.30
C VAL A 311 -14.30 -23.05 10.88
N LYS A 312 -14.69 -24.24 10.44
CA LYS A 312 -15.60 -24.44 9.32
C LYS A 312 -16.99 -23.99 9.77
N ARG A 313 -17.65 -23.13 8.99
CA ARG A 313 -19.12 -23.17 8.97
C ARG A 313 -19.53 -24.52 8.35
N PRO A 314 -20.30 -25.38 9.03
CA PRO A 314 -20.83 -26.58 8.41
C PRO A 314 -21.64 -26.17 7.16
N GLY A 315 -21.30 -26.74 5.99
CA GLY A 315 -22.02 -26.51 4.73
C GLY A 315 -21.37 -25.58 3.70
N GLY A 316 -20.33 -24.81 4.06
CA GLY A 316 -19.70 -23.86 3.11
C GLY A 316 -20.67 -22.78 2.60
N TRP A 317 -20.25 -21.98 1.62
CA TRP A 317 -21.14 -21.07 0.90
C TRP A 317 -21.61 -21.74 -0.39
N VAL A 318 -22.93 -21.83 -0.58
CA VAL A 318 -23.57 -22.31 -1.81
C VAL A 318 -24.46 -21.19 -2.34
N PRO A 319 -24.17 -20.62 -3.53
CA PRO A 319 -25.02 -19.57 -4.09
C PRO A 319 -26.39 -20.15 -4.47
N SER A 320 -27.44 -19.33 -4.30
CA SER A 320 -28.80 -19.63 -4.77
C SER A 320 -29.31 -18.48 -5.63
N GLY A 321 -30.05 -18.79 -6.70
CA GLY A 321 -30.60 -17.77 -7.60
C GLY A 321 -29.56 -17.21 -8.58
N THR A 322 -29.67 -15.93 -8.89
CA THR A 322 -28.82 -15.25 -9.88
C THR A 322 -27.58 -14.64 -9.23
N VAL A 323 -26.39 -14.93 -9.78
CA VAL A 323 -25.11 -14.33 -9.38
C VAL A 323 -24.67 -13.31 -10.43
N LEU A 324 -24.46 -12.06 -10.02
CA LEU A 324 -23.91 -11.00 -10.89
C LEU A 324 -22.37 -10.99 -10.78
N ILE A 325 -21.68 -11.07 -11.92
CA ILE A 325 -20.22 -10.98 -12.00
C ILE A 325 -19.86 -9.76 -12.87
N THR A 326 -19.43 -8.68 -12.24
CA THR A 326 -18.92 -7.49 -12.95
C THR A 326 -17.55 -7.80 -13.56
N GLY A 327 -17.35 -7.50 -14.84
CA GLY A 327 -16.12 -7.88 -15.56
C GLY A 327 -16.02 -9.38 -15.87
N GLY A 328 -17.16 -10.10 -15.87
CA GLY A 328 -17.21 -11.57 -16.02
C GLY A 328 -16.71 -12.12 -17.35
N THR A 329 -16.45 -11.28 -18.36
CA THR A 329 -15.84 -11.69 -19.63
C THR A 329 -14.32 -11.57 -19.65
N GLY A 330 -13.70 -11.12 -18.55
CA GLY A 330 -12.25 -11.01 -18.41
C GLY A 330 -11.59 -12.31 -17.95
N GLY A 331 -10.26 -12.38 -18.02
CA GLY A 331 -9.49 -13.62 -17.76
C GLY A 331 -9.58 -14.23 -16.36
N LEU A 332 -10.15 -13.51 -15.37
CA LEU A 332 -10.45 -14.06 -14.04
C LEU A 332 -11.94 -14.44 -13.86
N GLY A 333 -12.83 -13.86 -14.67
CA GLY A 333 -14.28 -14.02 -14.55
C GLY A 333 -14.87 -15.05 -15.51
N GLY A 334 -14.16 -15.37 -16.59
CA GLY A 334 -14.52 -16.37 -17.60
C GLY A 334 -14.08 -17.79 -17.27
#